data_AF-A0A261B2S4-F1
#
_entry.id   AF-A0A261B2S4-F1
#
_cell.length_a   1.000
_cell.length_b   1.000
_cell.length_c   1.000
_cell.angle_alpha   90.00
_cell.angle_beta   90.00
_cell.angle_gamma   90.00
#
_symmetry.space_group_name_H-M   'P 1'
#
loop_
_entity.id
_entity.type
_entity.pdbx_description
1 polymer ?
#
loop_
_entity_poly.entity_id
_entity_poly.type
_entity_poly.pdbx_seq_one_letter_code
_entity_poly.pdbx_strand_id
1 'polypeptide(L)'
;MDINDSLEPLEYCRVTVTGEFLHNREFIISPRGRFDPAKKQSAAAGSMLSENEMSSHGGHLITPFRKVILINRGWLPSFYFDPSTHQKTNPIGVVTFDGIVRKTEKRPQFVGQNIPEQGV
;
A
#
# COMPACT_ATOMS: atom_id res chain seq x y z
N MET A 1 -23.64 -14.36 -12.45
CA MET A 1 -22.18 -14.55 -12.32
C MET A 1 -21.69 -13.38 -11.52
N ASP A 2 -21.09 -13.62 -10.36
CA ASP A 2 -20.55 -12.53 -9.55
C ASP A 2 -19.40 -11.87 -10.33
N ILE A 3 -19.30 -10.54 -10.28
CA ILE A 3 -18.18 -9.84 -10.92
C ILE A 3 -16.86 -10.33 -10.34
N ASN A 4 -16.86 -10.77 -9.08
CA ASN A 4 -15.70 -11.31 -8.40
C ASN A 4 -15.20 -12.62 -9.04
N ASP A 5 -16.11 -13.49 -9.50
CA ASP A 5 -15.76 -14.75 -10.17
C ASP A 5 -15.07 -14.52 -11.52
N SER A 6 -15.43 -13.43 -12.21
CA SER A 6 -14.83 -13.07 -13.50
C SER A 6 -13.41 -12.50 -13.39
N LEU A 7 -13.00 -12.08 -12.19
CA LEU A 7 -11.69 -11.50 -11.91
C LEU A 7 -10.68 -12.52 -11.34
N GLU A 8 -11.15 -13.72 -10.96
CA GLU A 8 -10.30 -14.81 -10.47
C GLU A 8 -9.09 -15.10 -11.37
N PRO A 9 -9.23 -15.20 -12.72
CA PRO A 9 -8.10 -15.50 -13.59
C PRO A 9 -7.05 -14.38 -13.65
N LEU A 10 -7.35 -13.18 -13.15
CA LEU A 10 -6.46 -12.03 -13.23
C LEU A 10 -5.51 -11.92 -12.05
N GLU A 11 -5.63 -12.75 -10.99
CA GLU A 11 -4.68 -12.70 -9.88
C GLU A 11 -3.24 -12.95 -10.38
N TYR A 12 -2.32 -12.08 -10.00
CA TYR A 12 -0.93 -12.07 -10.45
C TYR A 12 -0.73 -11.78 -11.95
N CYS A 13 -1.78 -11.43 -12.69
CA CYS A 13 -1.64 -10.98 -14.07
C CYS A 13 -1.17 -9.53 -14.15
N ARG A 14 -0.32 -9.25 -15.14
CA ARG A 14 0.02 -7.89 -15.51
C ARG A 14 -1.13 -7.26 -16.28
N VAL A 15 -1.49 -6.04 -15.90
CA VAL A 15 -2.55 -5.25 -16.53
C VAL A 15 -2.01 -3.86 -16.85
N THR A 16 -2.46 -3.29 -17.96
CA THR A 16 -2.23 -1.88 -18.29
C THR A 16 -3.52 -1.12 -18.01
N VAL A 17 -3.45 -0.08 -17.19
CA VAL A 17 -4.61 0.73 -16.80
C VAL A 17 -4.40 2.17 -17.22
N THR A 18 -5.49 2.84 -17.64
CA THR A 18 -5.50 4.26 -18.00
C THR A 18 -6.65 4.96 -17.31
N GLY A 19 -6.39 6.11 -16.69
CA GLY A 19 -7.37 6.85 -15.89
C GLY A 19 -6.72 7.90 -15.00
N GLU A 20 -7.44 8.33 -13.97
CA GLU A 20 -7.01 9.40 -13.06
C GLU A 20 -6.99 8.92 -11.61
N PHE A 21 -6.01 9.39 -10.84
CA PHE A 21 -5.95 9.14 -9.40
C PHE A 21 -6.91 10.06 -8.64
N LEU A 22 -7.61 9.50 -7.65
CA LEU A 22 -8.47 10.20 -6.71
C LEU A 22 -7.69 10.46 -5.40
N HIS A 23 -6.72 11.37 -5.46
CA HIS A 23 -5.80 11.67 -4.33
C HIS A 23 -6.53 12.13 -3.06
N ASN A 24 -7.72 12.73 -3.19
CA ASN A 24 -8.55 13.12 -2.05
C ASN A 24 -9.18 11.94 -1.29
N ARG A 25 -9.00 10.71 -1.76
CA ARG A 25 -9.52 9.47 -1.15
C ARG A 25 -8.40 8.49 -0.85
N GLU A 26 -7.15 8.94 -0.85
CA GLU A 26 -6.03 8.09 -0.49
C GLU A 26 -6.02 7.76 1.00
N PHE A 27 -5.44 6.61 1.32
CA PHE A 27 -5.28 6.16 2.70
C PHE A 27 -4.02 5.30 2.82
N ILE A 28 -3.62 5.04 4.06
CA ILE A 28 -2.37 4.34 4.36
C ILE A 28 -2.68 3.06 5.12
N ILE A 29 -2.12 1.94 4.63
CA ILE A 29 -2.12 0.68 5.37
C ILE A 29 -0.83 0.61 6.18
N SER A 30 -0.95 0.77 7.51
CA SER A 30 0.16 0.78 8.47
C SER A 30 -0.19 -0.03 9.73
N PRO A 31 0.77 -0.39 10.60
CA PRO A 31 2.22 -0.31 10.37
C PRO A 31 2.68 -1.34 9.33
N ARG A 32 3.62 -0.96 8.46
CA ARG A 32 4.31 -1.86 7.52
C ARG A 32 5.79 -1.58 7.54
N GLY A 33 6.58 -2.65 7.70
CA GLY A 33 8.02 -2.56 7.62
C GLY A 33 8.52 -2.35 6.19
N ARG A 34 9.74 -1.82 6.07
CA ARG A 34 10.43 -1.61 4.80
C ARG A 34 11.44 -2.74 4.56
N PHE A 35 11.24 -3.52 3.50
CA PHE A 35 11.96 -4.78 3.23
C PHE A 35 12.81 -4.77 1.95
N ASP A 36 13.16 -3.61 1.39
CA ASP A 36 14.02 -3.56 0.20
C ASP A 36 15.49 -3.87 0.53
N PRO A 37 16.23 -4.56 -0.38
CA PRO A 37 17.63 -4.94 -0.16
C PRO A 37 18.57 -3.76 0.08
N ALA A 38 18.21 -2.57 -0.43
CA ALA A 38 18.98 -1.34 -0.23
C ALA A 38 18.93 -0.87 1.25
N LYS A 39 17.88 -1.22 1.99
CA LYS A 39 17.83 -1.10 3.43
C LYS A 39 18.53 -2.31 4.05
N LYS A 40 19.87 -2.29 4.03
CA LYS A 40 20.67 -3.18 4.89
C LYS A 40 20.16 -2.99 6.31
N GLN A 41 19.74 -4.08 6.96
CA GLN A 41 19.51 -4.09 8.40
C GLN A 41 20.80 -3.54 9.03
N SER A 42 20.73 -2.36 9.65
CA SER A 42 21.75 -1.90 10.58
C SER A 42 21.63 -2.70 11.87
N ALA A 43 21.48 -4.02 11.78
CA ALA A 43 21.75 -4.90 12.90
C ALA A 43 23.28 -4.92 12.99
N ALA A 44 23.84 -4.06 13.84
CA ALA A 44 25.16 -4.33 14.37
C ALA A 44 25.10 -5.74 14.97
N ALA A 45 25.78 -6.69 14.32
CA ALA A 45 25.85 -8.06 14.76
C ALA A 45 26.32 -8.09 16.22
N GLY A 46 25.42 -8.38 17.15
CA GLY A 46 25.73 -8.54 18.58
C GLY A 46 25.10 -7.55 19.56
N SER A 47 24.25 -6.60 19.14
CA SER A 47 23.52 -5.77 20.12
C SER A 47 22.29 -6.51 20.69
N MET A 48 22.34 -6.88 21.97
CA MET A 48 21.19 -7.38 22.76
C MET A 48 20.22 -6.26 23.19
N LEU A 49 20.36 -5.06 22.64
CA LEU A 49 19.31 -4.06 22.68
C LEU A 49 18.46 -4.29 21.44
N SER A 50 17.24 -4.77 21.65
CA SER A 50 16.17 -4.65 20.66
C SER A 50 16.04 -3.17 20.30
N GLU A 51 16.82 -2.71 19.33
CA GLU A 51 16.54 -1.50 18.60
C GLU A 51 15.19 -1.74 17.96
N ASN A 52 14.13 -1.41 18.69
CA ASN A 52 12.72 -1.53 18.32
C ASN A 52 12.59 -1.88 16.84
N GLU A 53 12.57 -3.17 16.49
CA GLU A 53 12.41 -3.66 15.10
C GLU A 53 11.01 -3.27 14.55
N MET A 54 10.23 -2.54 15.36
CA MET A 54 9.07 -1.74 14.98
C MET A 54 9.44 -0.45 14.22
N SER A 55 10.70 0.00 14.25
CA SER A 55 11.12 1.36 13.88
C SER A 55 11.31 1.64 12.39
N SER A 56 10.97 0.68 11.53
CA SER A 56 10.67 0.96 10.13
C SER A 56 9.23 1.45 9.91
N HIS A 57 8.73 2.30 10.81
CA HIS A 57 7.35 2.81 10.85
C HIS A 57 6.98 3.52 9.54
N GLY A 58 6.40 2.78 8.62
CA GLY A 58 5.78 3.32 7.43
C GLY A 58 4.54 2.53 7.07
N GLY A 59 4.09 2.72 5.85
CA GLY A 59 2.84 2.16 5.37
C GLY A 59 2.82 2.08 3.86
N HIS A 60 1.87 1.32 3.33
CA HIS A 60 1.58 1.35 1.91
C HIS A 60 0.58 2.46 1.61
N LEU A 61 0.94 3.36 0.70
CA LEU A 61 0.04 4.39 0.19
C LEU A 61 -0.92 3.76 -0.83
N ILE A 62 -2.21 3.77 -0.52
CA ILE A 62 -3.26 3.28 -1.40
C ILE A 62 -4.03 4.48 -1.94
N THR A 63 -4.01 4.66 -3.26
CA THR A 63 -4.74 5.74 -3.92
C THR A 63 -5.79 5.14 -4.85
N PRO A 64 -7.09 5.43 -4.65
CA PRO A 64 -8.13 4.99 -5.57
C PRO A 64 -7.91 5.60 -6.97
N PHE A 65 -8.21 4.80 -7.99
CA PHE A 65 -8.10 5.19 -9.40
C PHE A 65 -9.48 5.13 -10.05
N ARG A 66 -9.77 6.08 -10.94
CA ARG A 66 -11.07 6.24 -11.60
C ARG A 66 -11.49 4.90 -12.25
N LYS A 67 -12.76 4.49 -12.06
CA LYS A 67 -13.29 3.10 -12.17
C LYS A 67 -13.15 2.24 -10.89
N VAL A 68 -12.77 2.84 -9.76
CA VAL A 68 -12.72 2.25 -8.41
C VAL A 68 -11.75 1.06 -8.33
N ILE A 69 -10.55 1.25 -8.86
CA ILE A 69 -9.43 0.32 -8.66
C ILE A 69 -8.58 0.88 -7.51
N LEU A 70 -8.22 0.05 -6.53
CA LEU A 70 -7.30 0.45 -5.47
C LEU A 70 -5.85 0.19 -5.90
N ILE A 71 -5.04 1.23 -5.99
CA ILE A 71 -3.65 1.12 -6.44
C ILE A 71 -2.72 1.27 -5.24
N ASN A 72 -1.93 0.23 -4.95
CA ASN A 72 -0.80 0.33 -4.02
C ASN A 72 0.36 1.05 -4.73
N ARG A 73 0.65 2.29 -4.31
CA ARG A 73 1.70 3.14 -4.89
C ARG A 73 3.08 2.94 -4.25
N GLY A 74 3.21 1.95 -3.37
CA GLY A 74 4.46 1.59 -2.72
C GLY A 74 4.48 1.95 -1.24
N TRP A 75 5.64 1.73 -0.63
CA TRP A 75 5.89 2.01 0.78
C TRP A 75 6.34 3.46 0.98
N LEU A 76 5.88 4.07 2.06
CA LEU A 76 6.19 5.45 2.40
C LEU A 76 6.47 5.57 3.91
N PRO A 77 7.51 6.32 4.34
CA PRO A 77 7.79 6.57 5.75
C PRO A 77 6.66 7.31 6.47
N SER A 78 6.48 7.05 7.77
CA SER A 78 5.46 7.71 8.62
C SER A 78 5.43 9.24 8.54
N PHE A 79 6.59 9.90 8.43
CA PHE A 79 6.66 11.37 8.32
C PHE A 79 6.12 11.93 6.99
N TYR A 80 5.83 11.08 6.01
CA TYR A 80 5.16 11.47 4.77
C TYR A 80 3.66 11.11 4.77
N PHE A 81 3.10 10.63 5.89
CA PHE A 81 1.71 10.17 5.93
C PHE A 81 0.70 11.28 5.67
N ASP A 82 1.04 12.53 5.98
CA ASP A 82 0.24 13.70 5.61
C ASP A 82 0.29 13.90 4.08
N PRO A 83 -0.86 13.87 3.37
CA PRO A 83 -0.94 14.14 1.93
C PRO A 83 -0.20 15.40 1.46
N SER A 84 -0.19 16.45 2.29
CA SER A 84 0.46 17.72 1.96
C SER A 84 1.97 17.57 1.71
N THR A 85 2.60 16.57 2.34
CA THR A 85 4.05 16.32 2.28
C THR A 85 4.50 15.68 0.96
N HIS A 86 3.59 15.03 0.23
CA HIS A 86 3.89 14.33 -1.02
C HIS A 86 2.99 14.74 -2.20
N GLN A 87 2.11 15.73 -2.02
CA GLN A 87 1.22 16.23 -3.07
C GLN A 87 1.96 16.64 -4.36
N LYS A 88 3.17 17.18 -4.25
CA LYS A 88 3.97 17.62 -5.41
C LYS A 88 4.45 16.46 -6.29
N THR A 89 4.47 15.23 -5.78
CA THR A 89 4.88 14.03 -6.52
C THR A 89 3.69 13.24 -7.07
N ASN A 90 2.47 13.68 -6.77
CA ASN A 90 1.26 13.02 -7.24
C ASN A 90 1.07 13.26 -8.75
N PRO A 91 0.85 12.19 -9.54
CA PRO A 91 0.51 12.35 -10.94
C PRO A 91 -0.78 13.15 -11.10
N ILE A 92 -0.77 14.10 -12.05
CA ILE A 92 -1.90 15.00 -12.32
C ILE A 92 -2.54 14.58 -13.65
N GLY A 93 -3.87 14.50 -13.68
CA GLY A 93 -4.64 14.16 -14.88
C GLY A 93 -4.63 12.67 -15.23
N VAL A 94 -4.89 12.38 -16.51
CA VAL A 94 -4.98 11.01 -17.03
C VAL A 94 -3.57 10.43 -17.21
N VAL A 95 -3.34 9.26 -16.63
CA VAL A 95 -2.08 8.52 -16.72
C VAL A 95 -2.32 7.08 -17.14
N THR A 96 -1.31 6.48 -17.76
CA THR A 96 -1.27 5.07 -18.14
C THR A 96 -0.08 4.39 -17.49
N PHE A 97 -0.30 3.25 -16.85
CA PHE A 97 0.77 2.46 -16.23
C PHE A 97 0.45 0.97 -16.21
N ASP A 98 1.50 0.17 -16.04
CA ASP A 98 1.39 -1.26 -15.82
C ASP A 98 1.32 -1.56 -14.32
N GLY A 99 0.49 -2.52 -13.95
CA GLY A 99 0.37 -3.03 -12.59
C GLY A 99 0.22 -4.55 -12.56
N ILE A 100 0.31 -5.12 -11.36
CA ILE A 100 0.00 -6.53 -11.12
C ILE A 100 -1.25 -6.56 -10.25
N VAL A 101 -2.26 -7.32 -10.69
CA VAL A 101 -3.48 -7.51 -9.91
C VAL A 101 -3.17 -8.42 -8.72
N ARG A 102 -3.57 -7.99 -7.53
CA ARG A 102 -3.50 -8.79 -6.30
C ARG A 102 -4.85 -8.73 -5.61
N LYS A 103 -5.39 -9.88 -5.23
CA LYS A 103 -6.60 -9.93 -4.41
C LYS A 103 -6.30 -9.52 -2.98
N THR A 104 -7.34 -9.10 -2.26
CA THR A 104 -7.27 -8.89 -0.81
C THR A 104 -6.85 -10.20 -0.15
N GLU A 105 -5.81 -10.13 0.69
CA GLU A 105 -5.36 -11.29 1.44
C GLU A 105 -6.46 -11.78 2.40
N LYS A 106 -6.53 -13.10 2.60
CA LYS A 106 -7.44 -13.65 3.61
C LYS A 106 -7.06 -13.08 4.98
N ARG A 107 -8.02 -12.49 5.68
CA ARG A 107 -7.82 -11.98 7.04
C ARG A 107 -7.25 -13.10 7.92
N PRO A 108 -6.06 -12.91 8.53
CA PRO A 108 -5.51 -13.89 9.45
C PRO A 108 -6.43 -14.09 10.67
N GLN A 109 -6.41 -15.29 11.25
CA GLN A 109 -7.29 -15.67 12.35
C GLN A 109 -7.23 -14.70 13.55
N PHE A 110 -6.03 -14.17 13.84
CA PHE A 110 -5.75 -13.31 15.00
C PHE A 110 -5.76 -11.80 14.69
N VAL A 111 -6.16 -11.41 13.48
CA VAL A 111 -6.31 -9.98 13.12
C VAL A 111 -7.79 -9.61 13.27
N GLY A 112 -8.08 -8.51 13.98
CA GLY A 112 -9.44 -8.00 14.15
C GLY A 112 -10.15 -7.72 12.82
N GLN A 113 -11.48 -7.57 12.87
CA GLN A 113 -12.20 -7.08 11.69
C GLN A 113 -11.86 -5.60 11.49
N ASN A 114 -11.65 -5.20 10.23
CA ASN A 114 -11.42 -3.80 9.88
C ASN A 114 -12.70 -2.98 10.15
N ILE A 115 -12.59 -1.94 10.96
CA ILE A 115 -13.64 -0.96 11.33
C ILE A 115 -13.15 0.42 10.87
N PRO A 116 -13.36 0.78 9.59
CA PRO A 116 -12.81 2.01 9.01
C PRO A 116 -13.24 3.29 9.75
N GLU A 117 -14.46 3.32 10.29
CA GLU A 117 -15.01 4.46 11.04
C GLU A 117 -14.20 4.79 12.31
N GLN A 118 -13.52 3.78 12.85
CA GLN A 118 -12.68 3.90 14.04
C GLN A 118 -11.17 3.92 13.69
N GLY A 119 -10.83 3.76 12.41
CA GLY A 119 -9.44 3.69 11.95
C GLY A 119 -8.67 2.47 12.44
N VAL A 120 -9.34 1.35 12.72
CA VAL A 120 -8.77 0.10 13.28
C VAL A 120 -9.08 -1.13 12.46
#